data_AF-A0A4Y9NA90-F1
#
_entry.id   AF-A0A4Y9NA90-F1
#
_cell.length_a   1.000
_cell.length_b   1.000
_cell.length_c   1.000
_cell.angle_alpha   90.00
_cell.angle_beta   90.00
_cell.angle_gamma   90.00
#
_symmetry.space_group_name_H-M   'P 1'
#
loop_
_entity.id
_entity.type
_entity.pdbx_description
1 polymer ?
#
loop_
_entity_poly.entity_id
_entity_poly.type
_entity_poly.pdbx_seq_one_letter_code
_entity_poly.pdbx_strand_id
1 'polypeptide(L)'
;MTRRHRLAGERGAATVWVVALSGVLAAIGVATVLVGSAVVGRHRATGAADLAALAAAEHAVRGDPRACAVAEEVAGANGARLTGCTVGGGAVVEVAVAVPVRLGPLGVSSAEATARAGPVLPMAPSRAPP
;
A
#
# COMPACT_ATOMS: atom_id res chain seq x y z
N MET A 1 41.15 -4.14 50.40
CA MET A 1 41.47 -4.65 49.05
C MET A 1 40.23 -5.21 48.33
N THR A 2 39.23 -4.40 47.98
CA THR A 2 37.96 -4.90 47.36
C THR A 2 37.58 -4.19 46.05
N ARG A 3 38.42 -3.28 45.53
CA ARG A 3 38.07 -2.41 44.39
C ARG A 3 38.46 -2.95 43.00
N ARG A 4 39.18 -4.08 42.92
CA ARG A 4 39.70 -4.63 41.64
C ARG A 4 38.73 -5.57 40.92
N HIS A 5 37.72 -6.12 41.58
CA HIS A 5 36.71 -6.98 40.93
C HIS A 5 35.66 -6.20 40.12
N ARG A 6 35.37 -4.93 40.44
CA ARG A 6 34.43 -4.12 39.64
C ARG A 6 34.99 -3.85 38.24
N LEU A 7 36.20 -3.33 38.10
CA LEU A 7 36.78 -2.94 36.78
C LEU A 7 37.04 -4.10 35.79
N ALA A 8 37.16 -5.35 36.28
CA ALA A 8 37.30 -6.53 35.42
C ALA A 8 35.93 -7.08 34.96
N GLY A 9 34.90 -7.00 35.81
CA GLY A 9 33.51 -7.31 35.44
C GLY A 9 32.86 -6.25 34.54
N GLU A 10 33.24 -4.98 34.68
CA GLU A 10 32.72 -3.85 33.90
C GLU A 10 33.10 -3.92 32.42
N ARG A 11 34.27 -4.45 32.05
CA ARG A 11 34.69 -4.60 30.64
C ARG A 11 33.84 -5.63 29.89
N GLY A 12 33.49 -6.75 30.52
CA GLY A 12 32.59 -7.75 29.95
C GLY A 12 31.13 -7.31 29.95
N ALA A 13 30.66 -6.72 31.07
CA ALA A 13 29.29 -6.22 31.17
C ALA A 13 29.01 -5.09 30.17
N ALA A 14 29.95 -4.16 29.97
CA ALA A 14 29.83 -3.10 28.97
C ALA A 14 29.68 -3.67 27.55
N THR A 15 30.47 -4.69 27.19
CA THR A 15 30.32 -5.35 25.87
C THR A 15 28.98 -6.05 25.70
N VAL A 16 28.47 -6.71 26.76
CA VAL A 16 27.14 -7.35 26.73
C VAL A 16 26.04 -6.32 26.51
N TRP A 17 26.09 -5.19 27.21
CA TRP A 17 25.13 -4.10 27.03
C TRP A 17 25.21 -3.47 25.64
N VAL A 18 26.41 -3.26 25.10
CA VAL A 18 26.59 -2.73 23.74
C VAL A 18 26.00 -3.69 22.71
N VAL A 19 26.27 -5.00 22.83
CA VAL A 19 25.72 -6.00 21.91
C VAL A 19 24.19 -6.08 22.03
N ALA A 20 23.65 -6.05 23.26
CA ALA A 20 22.21 -6.06 23.50
C ALA A 20 21.52 -4.83 22.88
N LEU A 21 22.03 -3.61 23.13
CA LEU A 21 21.49 -2.38 22.55
C LEU A 21 21.61 -2.36 21.03
N SER A 22 22.73 -2.82 20.48
CA SER A 22 22.93 -2.95 19.04
C SER A 22 21.91 -3.91 18.43
N GLY A 23 21.64 -5.04 19.10
CA GLY A 23 20.61 -5.99 18.69
C GLY A 23 19.20 -5.39 18.71
N VAL A 24 18.86 -4.61 19.75
CA VAL A 24 17.57 -3.89 19.83
C VAL A 24 17.43 -2.87 18.70
N LEU A 25 18.46 -2.06 18.45
CA LEU A 25 18.45 -1.08 17.36
C LEU A 25 18.32 -1.76 16.00
N ALA A 26 19.03 -2.87 15.79
CA ALA A 26 18.92 -3.66 14.57
C ALA A 26 17.49 -4.22 14.40
N ALA A 27 16.88 -4.75 15.47
CA ALA A 27 15.51 -5.25 15.45
C ALA A 27 14.49 -4.15 15.10
N ILE A 28 14.64 -2.95 15.69
CA ILE A 28 13.80 -1.79 15.35
C ILE A 28 13.98 -1.42 13.88
N GLY A 29 15.23 -1.35 13.39
CA GLY A 29 15.51 -1.04 11.99
C GLY A 29 14.85 -2.01 11.03
N VAL A 30 14.94 -3.32 11.29
CA VAL A 30 14.26 -4.35 10.50
C VAL A 30 12.74 -4.16 10.55
N ALA A 31 12.17 -3.93 11.74
CA ALA A 31 10.73 -3.69 11.89
C ALA A 31 10.27 -2.46 11.10
N THR A 32 11.01 -1.35 11.14
CA THR A 32 10.70 -0.13 10.38
C THR A 32 10.74 -0.37 8.87
N VAL A 33 11.73 -1.11 8.37
CA VAL A 33 11.82 -1.45 6.94
C VAL A 33 10.63 -2.31 6.50
N LEU A 34 10.25 -3.30 7.32
CA LEU A 34 9.10 -4.15 7.02
C LEU A 34 7.80 -3.36 6.98
N VAL A 35 7.53 -2.53 7.99
CA VAL A 35 6.34 -1.68 8.02
C VAL A 35 6.34 -0.70 6.85
N GLY A 36 7.48 -0.04 6.59
CA GLY A 36 7.63 0.89 5.48
C GLY A 36 7.34 0.22 4.13
N SER A 37 7.83 -1.00 3.91
CA SER A 37 7.57 -1.75 2.68
C SER A 37 6.08 -2.09 2.51
N ALA A 38 5.38 -2.44 3.60
CA ALA A 38 3.95 -2.71 3.58
C ALA A 38 3.14 -1.44 3.26
N VAL A 39 3.48 -0.31 3.89
CA VAL A 39 2.83 0.98 3.65
C VAL A 39 3.02 1.45 2.21
N VAL A 40 4.26 1.38 1.68
CA VAL A 40 4.53 1.71 0.28
C VAL A 40 3.76 0.79 -0.67
N GLY A 41 3.70 -0.51 -0.36
CA GLY A 41 2.91 -1.47 -1.13
C GLY A 41 1.43 -1.11 -1.18
N ARG A 42 0.84 -0.74 -0.03
CA ARG A 42 -0.56 -0.31 0.06
C ARG A 42 -0.82 0.98 -0.74
N HIS A 43 0.03 1.99 -0.60
CA HIS A 43 -0.14 3.24 -1.36
C HIS A 43 -0.04 3.01 -2.87
N ARG A 44 0.89 2.16 -3.31
CA ARG A 44 0.98 1.78 -4.73
C ARG A 44 -0.27 1.06 -5.21
N ALA A 45 -0.82 0.13 -4.41
CA ALA A 45 -2.06 -0.55 -4.76
C ALA A 45 -3.24 0.42 -4.89
N THR A 46 -3.41 1.34 -3.92
CA THR A 46 -4.46 2.37 -3.98
C THR A 46 -4.31 3.27 -5.20
N GLY A 47 -3.11 3.80 -5.47
CA GLY A 47 -2.88 4.66 -6.63
C GLY A 47 -3.11 3.95 -7.97
N ALA A 48 -2.71 2.68 -8.08
CA ALA A 48 -2.98 1.87 -9.26
C ALA A 48 -4.49 1.63 -9.46
N ALA A 49 -5.22 1.33 -8.37
CA ALA A 49 -6.66 1.14 -8.42
C ALA A 49 -7.38 2.43 -8.85
N ASP A 50 -7.01 3.58 -8.29
CA ASP A 50 -7.62 4.87 -8.61
C ASP A 50 -7.44 5.26 -10.09
N LEU A 51 -6.21 5.11 -10.61
CA LEU A 51 -5.92 5.40 -12.02
C LEU A 51 -6.65 4.44 -12.97
N ALA A 52 -6.68 3.15 -12.65
CA ALA A 52 -7.40 2.16 -13.43
C ALA A 52 -8.92 2.40 -13.40
N ALA A 53 -9.49 2.76 -12.24
CA ALA A 53 -10.90 3.09 -12.09
C ALA A 53 -11.28 4.33 -12.90
N LEU A 54 -10.49 5.41 -12.83
CA LEU A 54 -10.73 6.63 -13.60
C LEU A 54 -10.64 6.38 -15.11
N ALA A 55 -9.61 5.64 -15.56
CA ALA A 55 -9.45 5.31 -16.96
C ALA A 55 -10.63 4.47 -17.50
N ALA A 56 -11.10 3.49 -16.73
CA ALA A 56 -12.28 2.72 -17.09
C ALA A 56 -13.58 3.55 -17.03
N ALA A 57 -13.73 4.44 -16.04
CA ALA A 57 -14.91 5.29 -15.93
C ALA A 57 -15.04 6.24 -17.12
N GLU A 58 -13.93 6.79 -17.63
CA GLU A 58 -13.92 7.63 -18.83
C GLU A 58 -14.49 6.89 -20.05
N HIS A 59 -14.15 5.61 -20.19
CA HIS A 59 -14.64 4.74 -21.27
C HIS A 59 -16.10 4.31 -21.02
N ALA A 60 -16.46 4.01 -19.77
CA ALA A 60 -17.81 3.63 -19.39
C ALA A 60 -18.83 4.75 -19.65
N VAL A 61 -18.46 6.03 -19.45
CA VAL A 61 -19.33 7.19 -19.75
C VAL A 61 -19.65 7.29 -21.24
N ARG A 62 -18.74 6.84 -22.11
CA ARG A 62 -18.93 6.78 -23.57
C ARG A 62 -19.66 5.51 -24.02
N GLY A 63 -19.99 4.61 -23.11
CA GLY A 63 -20.57 3.30 -23.42
C GLY A 63 -19.57 2.35 -24.11
N ASP A 64 -18.27 2.56 -23.95
CA ASP A 64 -17.25 1.72 -24.57
C ASP A 64 -17.14 0.37 -23.83
N PRO A 65 -17.36 -0.78 -24.50
CA PRO A 65 -17.21 -2.11 -23.89
C PRO A 65 -15.78 -2.43 -23.44
N ARG A 66 -14.77 -1.65 -23.88
CA ARG A 66 -13.35 -1.84 -23.52
C ARG A 66 -12.96 -1.25 -22.17
N ALA A 67 -13.88 -0.65 -21.40
CA ALA A 67 -13.59 -0.03 -20.11
C ALA A 67 -12.72 -0.90 -19.18
N CYS A 68 -13.05 -2.20 -19.02
CA CYS A 68 -12.26 -3.09 -18.19
C CYS A 68 -10.90 -3.49 -18.79
N ALA A 69 -10.79 -3.57 -20.13
CA ALA A 69 -9.51 -3.81 -20.78
C ALA A 69 -8.55 -2.64 -20.56
N VAL A 70 -9.07 -1.40 -20.63
CA VAL A 70 -8.29 -0.20 -20.32
C VAL A 70 -7.86 -0.17 -18.85
N ALA A 71 -8.74 -0.55 -17.91
CA ALA A 71 -8.34 -0.72 -16.51
C ALA A 71 -7.20 -1.73 -16.34
N GLU A 72 -7.23 -2.85 -17.08
CA GLU A 72 -6.17 -3.86 -17.02
C GLU A 72 -4.83 -3.31 -17.53
N GLU A 73 -4.83 -2.60 -18.66
CA GLU A 73 -3.63 -1.95 -19.21
C GLU A 73 -3.05 -0.92 -18.24
N VAL A 74 -3.90 -0.07 -17.65
CA VAL A 74 -3.47 0.96 -16.68
C VAL A 74 -2.98 0.32 -15.38
N ALA A 75 -3.64 -0.72 -14.87
CA ALA A 75 -3.18 -1.45 -13.70
C ALA A 75 -1.81 -2.09 -13.96
N GLY A 76 -1.63 -2.75 -15.11
CA GLY A 76 -0.37 -3.35 -15.54
C GLY A 76 0.76 -2.34 -15.67
N ALA A 77 0.49 -1.18 -16.27
CA ALA A 77 1.45 -0.07 -16.38
C ALA A 77 1.89 0.47 -15.00
N ASN A 78 1.05 0.33 -13.97
CA ASN A 78 1.35 0.70 -12.59
C ASN A 78 1.92 -0.45 -11.74
N GLY A 79 2.27 -1.58 -12.35
CA GLY A 79 2.84 -2.74 -11.65
C GLY A 79 1.82 -3.49 -10.79
N ALA A 80 0.53 -3.32 -11.06
CA ALA A 80 -0.57 -4.03 -10.42
C ALA A 80 -1.18 -5.05 -11.37
N ARG A 81 -1.75 -6.12 -10.82
CA ARG A 81 -2.59 -7.06 -11.56
C ARG A 81 -4.04 -6.74 -11.29
N LEU A 82 -4.86 -6.63 -12.33
CA LEU A 82 -6.30 -6.52 -12.17
C LEU A 82 -6.85 -7.83 -11.57
N THR A 83 -7.55 -7.72 -10.43
CA THR A 83 -8.21 -8.86 -9.76
C THR A 83 -9.72 -8.80 -9.87
N GLY A 84 -10.28 -7.64 -10.22
CA GLY A 84 -11.70 -7.48 -10.54
C GLY A 84 -11.96 -6.16 -11.26
N CYS A 85 -12.95 -6.17 -12.15
CA CYS A 85 -13.48 -4.97 -12.79
C CYS A 85 -14.98 -5.16 -13.03
N THR A 86 -15.80 -4.24 -12.54
CA THR A 86 -17.24 -4.24 -12.77
C THR A 86 -17.71 -2.85 -13.19
N VAL A 87 -18.47 -2.80 -14.29
CA VAL A 87 -19.12 -1.58 -14.76
C VAL A 87 -20.58 -1.63 -14.32
N GLY A 88 -20.93 -0.82 -13.32
CA GLY A 88 -22.28 -0.69 -12.80
C GLY A 88 -23.13 0.33 -13.57
N GLY A 89 -24.37 0.49 -13.11
CA GLY A 89 -25.30 1.49 -13.65
C GLY A 89 -24.77 2.92 -13.49
N GLY A 90 -25.12 3.79 -14.43
CA GLY A 90 -24.68 5.19 -14.43
C GLY A 90 -23.18 5.37 -14.71
N ALA A 91 -22.55 4.42 -15.41
CA ALA A 91 -21.12 4.43 -15.76
C ALA A 91 -20.18 4.47 -14.53
N VAL A 92 -20.62 3.90 -13.41
CA VAL A 92 -19.78 3.77 -12.23
C VAL A 92 -19.00 2.47 -12.30
N VAL A 93 -17.69 2.55 -12.32
CA VAL A 93 -16.77 1.42 -12.39
C VAL A 93 -16.15 1.16 -11.04
N GLU A 94 -16.10 -0.11 -10.64
CA GLU A 94 -15.34 -0.59 -9.49
C GLU A 94 -14.21 -1.49 -9.98
N VAL A 95 -12.99 -1.20 -9.52
CA VAL A 95 -11.75 -1.87 -9.92
C VAL A 95 -11.05 -2.38 -8.68
N ALA A 96 -10.68 -3.64 -8.68
CA ALA A 96 -9.83 -4.26 -7.66
C ALA A 96 -8.50 -4.68 -8.30
N VAL A 97 -7.39 -4.38 -7.61
CA VAL A 97 -6.04 -4.70 -8.07
C VAL A 97 -5.20 -5.32 -6.95
N ALA A 98 -4.17 -6.07 -7.33
CA ALA A 98 -3.16 -6.61 -6.43
C ALA A 98 -1.75 -6.21 -6.88
N VAL A 99 -0.96 -5.64 -5.98
CA VAL A 99 0.44 -5.25 -6.20
C VAL A 99 1.36 -6.20 -5.41
N PRO A 100 2.38 -6.80 -6.03
CA PRO A 100 3.35 -7.62 -5.31
C PRO A 100 4.25 -6.75 -4.42
N VAL A 101 4.41 -7.15 -3.16
CA VAL A 101 5.26 -6.49 -2.16
C VAL A 101 6.35 -7.45 -1.72
N ARG A 102 7.61 -7.04 -1.89
CA ARG A 102 8.78 -7.84 -1.46
C ARG A 102 9.13 -7.47 -0.02
N LEU A 103 9.03 -8.44 0.90
CA LEU A 103 9.30 -8.29 2.33
C LEU A 103 10.69 -8.86 2.72
N GLY A 104 11.61 -8.94 1.76
CA GLY A 104 12.95 -9.49 1.95
C GLY A 104 12.91 -10.98 2.37
N PRO A 105 13.48 -11.36 3.52
CA PRO A 105 13.54 -12.75 3.97
C PRO A 105 12.17 -13.37 4.29
N LEU A 106 11.13 -12.55 4.49
CA LEU A 106 9.76 -13.02 4.70
C LEU A 106 9.04 -13.38 3.37
N GLY A 107 9.69 -13.21 2.22
CA GLY A 107 9.16 -13.58 0.92
C GLY A 107 8.39 -12.45 0.22
N VAL A 108 7.43 -12.85 -0.62
CA VAL A 108 6.59 -11.94 -1.41
C VAL A 108 5.16 -12.03 -0.90
N SER A 109 4.58 -10.88 -0.58
CA SER A 109 3.16 -10.72 -0.24
C SER A 109 2.44 -9.93 -1.33
N SER A 110 1.12 -9.82 -1.26
CA SER A 110 0.31 -9.00 -2.16
C SER A 110 -0.44 -7.93 -1.37
N ALA A 111 -0.33 -6.67 -1.81
CA ALA A 111 -1.18 -5.58 -1.33
C ALA A 111 -2.38 -5.43 -2.27
N GLU A 112 -3.58 -5.58 -1.73
CA GLU A 112 -4.82 -5.43 -2.48
C GLU A 112 -5.43 -4.04 -2.22
N ALA A 113 -6.06 -3.49 -3.25
CA ALA A 113 -6.82 -2.25 -3.16
C ALA A 113 -7.99 -2.28 -4.14
N THR A 114 -9.07 -1.60 -3.76
CA THR A 114 -10.26 -1.41 -4.58
C THR A 114 -10.53 0.09 -4.68
N ALA A 115 -10.90 0.55 -5.87
CA ALA A 115 -11.29 1.92 -6.13
C ALA A 115 -12.57 1.96 -6.98
N ARG A 116 -13.34 3.04 -6.84
CA ARG A 116 -14.59 3.25 -7.56
C ARG A 116 -14.61 4.64 -8.17
N ALA A 117 -14.96 4.73 -9.44
CA ALA A 117 -15.03 5.99 -10.18
C ALA A 117 -16.28 6.04 -11.05
N GLY A 118 -16.86 7.22 -11.25
CA GLY A 118 -18.05 7.42 -12.06
C GLY A 118 -18.32 8.90 -12.32
N PRO A 119 -19.28 9.23 -13.17
CA PRO A 119 -19.58 10.61 -13.52
C PRO A 119 -20.09 11.40 -12.30
N VAL A 120 -19.72 12.68 -12.23
CA VAL A 120 -20.34 13.61 -11.28
C VAL A 120 -21.77 13.86 -11.72
N LEU A 121 -22.74 13.47 -10.89
CA LEU A 121 -24.12 13.85 -11.13
C LEU A 121 -24.23 15.38 -10.97
N PRO A 122 -25.01 16.07 -11.82
CA PRO A 122 -25.28 17.49 -11.62
C PRO A 122 -25.80 17.70 -10.19
N MET A 123 -25.11 18.52 -9.40
CA MET A 123 -25.56 18.84 -8.05
C MET A 123 -26.92 19.53 -8.15
N ALA A 124 -27.99 18.85 -7.70
CA ALA A 124 -29.29 19.47 -7.59
C ALA A 124 -29.18 20.68 -6.64
N PRO A 125 -29.76 21.85 -6.97
CA PRO A 125 -29.67 23.02 -6.11
C PRO A 125 -30.19 22.68 -4.71
N SER A 126 -29.35 22.88 -3.69
CA SER A 126 -29.77 22.69 -2.30
C SER A 126 -30.95 23.62 -2.05
N ARG A 127 -32.13 23.08 -1.69
CA ARG A 127 -33.20 23.93 -1.18
C ARG A 127 -32.67 24.65 0.04
N ALA A 128 -32.55 25.96 -0.05
CA ALA A 128 -32.33 26.80 1.12
C ALA A 128 -33.46 26.54 2.13
N PRO A 129 -33.17 26.37 3.42
CA PRO A 129 -34.21 26.34 4.44
C PRO A 129 -34.96 27.69 4.48
N PRO A 130 -36.24 27.69 4.87
CA PRO A 130 -37.10 28.88 4.85
C PRO A 130 -36.66 29.97 5.83
#